data_AF-Q8MVI1-F1
#
_entry.id   AF-Q8MVI1-F1
#
_cell.length_a   1.000
_cell.length_b   1.000
_cell.length_c   1.000
_cell.angle_alpha   90.00
_cell.angle_beta   90.00
_cell.angle_gamma   90.00
#
_symmetry.space_group_name_H-M   'P 1'
#
loop_
_entity.id
_entity.type
_entity.pdbx_description
1 polymer ?
#
loop_
_entity_poly.entity_id
_entity_poly.type
_entity_poly.pdbx_seq_one_letter_code
_entity_poly.pdbx_strand_id
1 'polypeptide(L)'
;MLVLVSLAFVATAAAHDCQNGTRPASEEKREGCDYYCWNTETKSWDKFFFGNGERCFYNNGDEGLCQNGECHLTTDSGVPNDTDAKIEETEEELEA
;
A
#
# COMPACT_ATOMS: atom_id res chain seq x y z
N MET A 1 -30.90 -31.57 -35.56
CA MET A 1 -29.99 -31.61 -34.39
C MET A 1 -29.27 -30.27 -34.32
N LEU A 2 -29.68 -29.39 -33.41
CA LEU A 2 -29.02 -28.09 -33.21
C LEU A 2 -28.02 -28.26 -32.05
N VAL A 3 -26.73 -28.26 -32.39
CA VAL A 3 -25.64 -28.41 -31.43
C VAL A 3 -25.42 -27.06 -30.76
N LEU A 4 -25.90 -26.92 -29.52
CA LEU A 4 -25.62 -25.76 -28.67
C LEU A 4 -24.18 -25.88 -28.18
N VAL A 5 -23.27 -25.12 -28.79
CA VAL A 5 -21.90 -24.96 -28.30
C VAL A 5 -21.95 -24.01 -27.11
N SER A 6 -22.11 -24.56 -25.91
CA SER A 6 -21.98 -23.80 -24.67
C SER A 6 -20.50 -23.47 -24.46
N LEU A 7 -20.14 -22.21 -24.71
CA LEU A 7 -18.81 -21.68 -24.42
C LEU A 7 -18.69 -21.46 -22.90
N ALA A 8 -18.31 -22.50 -22.18
CA ALA A 8 -17.99 -22.41 -20.75
C ALA A 8 -16.60 -21.79 -20.62
N PHE A 9 -16.54 -20.47 -20.44
CA PHE A 9 -15.32 -19.82 -19.97
C PHE A 9 -15.12 -20.18 -18.50
N VAL A 10 -14.30 -21.21 -18.23
CA VAL A 10 -13.79 -21.46 -16.89
C VAL A 10 -12.75 -20.39 -16.61
N ALA A 11 -13.22 -19.26 -16.07
CA ALA A 11 -12.36 -18.23 -15.51
C ALA A 11 -11.85 -18.72 -14.15
N THR A 12 -10.88 -19.63 -14.14
CA THR A 12 -10.04 -19.87 -12.96
C THR A 12 -9.00 -18.75 -12.91
N ALA A 13 -9.39 -17.60 -12.36
CA ALA A 13 -8.47 -16.54 -12.00
C ALA A 13 -8.42 -16.44 -10.48
N ALA A 14 -7.30 -16.90 -9.92
CA ALA A 14 -6.74 -16.61 -8.59
C ALA A 14 -7.74 -16.09 -7.54
N ALA A 15 -8.42 -17.00 -6.83
CA ALA A 15 -9.16 -16.67 -5.61
C ALA A 15 -8.76 -17.59 -4.44
N HIS A 16 -7.56 -18.18 -4.48
CA HIS A 16 -7.21 -19.23 -3.54
C HIS A 16 -6.71 -18.74 -2.17
N ASP A 17 -6.25 -17.49 -2.00
CA ASP A 17 -5.65 -17.05 -0.73
C ASP A 17 -5.77 -15.53 -0.47
N CYS A 18 -6.94 -14.93 -0.71
CA CYS A 18 -7.13 -13.51 -0.42
C CYS A 18 -7.39 -13.28 1.07
N GLN A 19 -6.40 -12.70 1.77
CA GLN A 19 -6.47 -12.43 3.21
C GLN A 19 -5.76 -11.12 3.57
N ASN A 20 -6.30 -10.38 4.54
CA ASN A 20 -5.62 -9.20 5.07
C ASN A 20 -4.21 -9.56 5.54
N GLY A 21 -3.23 -8.71 5.25
CA GLY A 21 -1.85 -8.92 5.70
C GLY A 21 -0.82 -8.59 4.65
N THR A 22 0.15 -9.48 4.46
CA THR A 22 1.34 -9.17 3.67
C THR A 22 1.06 -9.04 2.19
N ARG A 23 1.71 -8.07 1.54
CA ARG A 23 1.61 -7.86 0.10
C ARG A 23 2.23 -9.04 -0.64
N PRO A 24 1.48 -9.73 -1.51
CA PRO A 24 2.06 -10.78 -2.33
C PRO A 24 3.01 -10.18 -3.38
N ALA A 25 4.05 -10.94 -3.75
CA ALA A 25 5.08 -10.46 -4.68
C ALA A 25 4.53 -10.09 -6.08
N SER A 26 3.40 -10.68 -6.51
CA SER A 26 2.72 -10.32 -7.75
C SER A 26 2.10 -8.92 -7.72
N GLU A 27 1.85 -8.35 -6.55
CA GLU A 27 1.22 -7.04 -6.33
C GLU A 27 2.21 -6.03 -5.75
N GLU A 28 3.52 -6.30 -5.86
CA GLU A 28 4.59 -5.46 -5.34
C GLU A 28 4.48 -4.01 -5.81
N LYS A 29 3.96 -3.76 -7.02
CA LYS A 29 3.81 -2.40 -7.61
C LYS A 29 2.38 -1.88 -7.60
N ARG A 30 1.46 -2.57 -6.91
CA ARG A 30 0.06 -2.16 -6.85
C ARG A 30 -0.07 -0.90 -6.00
N GLU A 31 -0.76 0.10 -6.54
CA GLU A 31 -1.06 1.33 -5.83
C GLU A 31 -1.90 1.07 -4.56
N GLY A 32 -1.65 1.86 -3.51
CA GLY A 32 -2.49 1.89 -2.32
C GLY A 32 -2.30 0.73 -1.34
N CYS A 33 -3.17 0.70 -0.33
CA CYS A 33 -3.14 -0.25 0.79
C CYS A 33 -4.29 -1.25 0.78
N ASP A 34 -5.15 -1.19 -0.24
CA ASP A 34 -6.29 -2.07 -0.41
C ASP A 34 -6.25 -2.82 -1.73
N TYR A 35 -6.89 -3.98 -1.74
CA TYR A 35 -7.06 -4.77 -2.93
C TYR A 35 -8.41 -5.50 -2.90
N TYR A 36 -8.90 -5.81 -4.09
CA TYR A 36 -10.16 -6.52 -4.27
C TYR A 36 -9.87 -7.94 -4.74
N CYS A 37 -10.63 -8.88 -4.19
CA CYS A 37 -10.58 -10.28 -4.58
C CYS A 37 -11.97 -10.80 -4.93
N TRP A 38 -12.03 -11.70 -5.91
CA TRP A 38 -13.28 -12.29 -6.33
C TRP A 38 -13.71 -13.39 -5.35
N ASN A 39 -14.87 -13.20 -4.72
CA ASN A 39 -15.49 -14.20 -3.86
C ASN A 39 -16.48 -15.04 -4.68
N THR A 40 -16.17 -16.33 -4.81
CA THR A 40 -16.98 -17.28 -5.58
C THR A 40 -18.29 -17.70 -4.89
N GLU A 41 -18.34 -17.61 -3.56
CA GLU A 41 -19.52 -17.96 -2.75
C GLU A 41 -20.59 -16.88 -2.84
N THR A 42 -20.22 -15.63 -2.58
CA THR A 42 -21.13 -14.47 -2.62
C THR A 42 -21.28 -13.88 -4.02
N LYS A 43 -20.43 -14.27 -4.98
CA LYS A 43 -20.36 -13.72 -6.34
C LYS A 43 -20.11 -12.21 -6.35
N SER A 44 -19.29 -11.74 -5.41
CA SER A 44 -18.93 -10.33 -5.23
C SER A 44 -17.42 -10.11 -5.23
N TRP A 45 -17.00 -8.86 -5.39
CA TRP A 45 -15.64 -8.45 -5.08
C TRP A 45 -15.56 -8.04 -3.61
N ASP A 46 -14.73 -8.74 -2.85
CA ASP A 46 -14.48 -8.43 -1.45
C ASP A 46 -13.21 -7.59 -1.32
N LYS A 47 -13.27 -6.58 -0.44
CA LYS A 47 -12.16 -5.66 -0.18
C LYS A 47 -11.32 -6.17 0.98
N PHE A 48 -10.01 -6.20 0.78
CA PHE A 48 -9.00 -6.56 1.77
C PHE A 48 -7.95 -5.45 1.89
N PHE A 49 -7.20 -5.47 2.98
CA PHE A 49 -6.18 -4.48 3.28
C PHE A 49 -4.83 -5.13 3.53
N PHE A 50 -3.78 -4.45 3.06
CA PHE A 50 -2.41 -4.79 3.45
C PHE A 50 -2.17 -4.43 4.92
N GLY A 51 -1.29 -5.19 5.56
CA GLY A 51 -0.91 -5.00 6.95
C GLY A 51 -0.15 -3.70 7.19
N ASN A 52 -0.09 -3.27 8.45
CA ASN A 52 0.70 -2.10 8.81
C ASN A 52 2.18 -2.32 8.49
N GLY A 53 2.82 -1.32 7.88
CA GLY A 53 4.23 -1.40 7.47
C GLY A 53 4.46 -2.08 6.11
N GLU A 54 3.41 -2.52 5.42
CA GLU A 54 3.53 -2.94 4.02
C GLU A 54 3.77 -1.72 3.13
N ARG A 55 4.67 -1.84 2.15
CA ARG A 55 4.91 -0.76 1.19
C ARG A 55 3.64 -0.43 0.43
N CYS A 56 3.44 0.84 0.08
CA CYS A 56 2.37 1.30 -0.79
C CYS A 56 2.88 2.42 -1.69
N PHE A 57 2.14 2.68 -2.76
CA PHE A 57 2.53 3.65 -3.78
C PHE A 57 1.36 4.59 -4.03
N TYR A 58 1.71 5.80 -4.43
CA TYR A 58 0.79 6.79 -4.96
C TYR A 58 0.95 6.92 -6.47
N ASN A 59 -0.11 7.33 -7.14
CA ASN A 59 -0.12 7.64 -8.58
C ASN A 59 0.96 8.65 -9.03
N ASN A 60 1.45 9.51 -8.15
CA ASN A 60 2.50 10.48 -8.44
C ASN A 60 3.92 9.90 -8.40
N GLY A 61 4.06 8.60 -8.06
CA GLY A 61 5.34 7.91 -7.94
C GLY A 61 5.92 7.91 -6.52
N ASP A 62 5.26 8.55 -5.56
CA ASP A 62 5.71 8.52 -4.16
C ASP A 62 5.46 7.14 -3.53
N GLU A 63 6.35 6.77 -2.61
CA GLU A 63 6.24 5.55 -1.82
C GLU A 63 5.87 5.86 -0.37
N GLY A 64 5.19 4.91 0.26
CA GLY A 64 4.74 5.00 1.63
C GLY A 64 4.62 3.66 2.30
N LEU A 65 4.11 3.68 3.53
CA LEU A 65 3.75 2.50 4.30
C LEU A 65 2.27 2.51 4.65
N CYS A 66 1.67 1.33 4.61
CA CYS A 66 0.30 1.15 5.05
C CYS A 66 0.19 1.34 6.56
N GLN A 67 -0.80 2.12 6.97
CA GLN A 67 -1.21 2.25 8.37
C GLN A 67 -2.74 2.27 8.41
N ASN A 68 -3.32 1.29 9.10
CA ASN A 68 -4.76 1.18 9.29
C ASN A 68 -5.58 1.18 7.98
N GLY A 69 -4.99 0.64 6.90
CA GLY A 69 -5.61 0.57 5.57
C GLY A 69 -5.38 1.80 4.67
N GLU A 70 -4.69 2.83 5.15
CA GLU A 70 -4.33 4.01 4.38
C GLU A 70 -2.83 4.01 4.06
N CYS A 71 -2.47 4.54 2.88
CA CYS A 71 -1.07 4.74 2.53
C CYS A 71 -0.59 6.03 3.20
N HIS A 72 0.51 5.98 3.94
CA HIS A 72 1.18 7.13 4.54
C HIS A 72 2.54 7.30 3.90
N LEU A 73 2.81 8.48 3.33
CA LEU A 73 4.11 8.83 2.76
C LEU A 73 5.23 8.56 3.76
N THR A 74 6.16 7.69 3.37
CA THR A 74 7.48 7.69 3.97
C THR A 74 8.24 8.77 3.26
N THR A 75 8.10 9.99 3.77
CA THR A 75 9.07 11.01 3.42
C THR A 75 10.41 10.49 3.94
N ASP A 76 11.23 9.93 3.05
CA ASP A 76 12.67 9.99 3.21
C ASP A 76 13.04 11.46 3.00
N SER A 77 12.53 12.31 3.90
CA SER A 77 12.99 13.65 4.09
C SER A 77 14.44 13.42 4.49
N GLY A 78 15.37 13.62 3.56
CA GLY A 78 16.78 13.88 3.86
C GLY A 78 16.95 15.18 4.68
N VAL A 79 16.05 15.41 5.63
CA VAL A 79 16.16 16.33 6.73
C VAL A 79 16.86 15.50 7.79
N PRO A 80 18.13 15.81 8.11
CA PRO A 80 18.76 15.25 9.29
C PRO A 80 17.79 15.47 10.45
N ASN A 81 17.51 14.41 11.20
CA ASN A 81 16.88 14.56 12.49
C ASN A 81 17.88 15.39 13.31
N ASP A 82 17.69 16.72 13.35
CA ASP A 82 18.42 17.64 14.20
C ASP A 82 18.00 17.34 15.64
N THR A 83 18.46 16.21 16.14
CA THR A 83 18.28 15.75 17.51
C THR A 83 19.63 15.31 18.05
N ASP A 84 20.69 16.07 17.80
CA ASP A 84 21.91 16.05 18.62
C ASP A 84 22.84 17.25 18.36
N ALA A 85 22.35 18.48 18.54
CA ALA A 85 23.22 19.65 18.67
C ALA A 85 22.87 20.38 19.96
N LYS A 86 23.55 19.95 21.03
CA LYS A 86 23.75 20.61 22.31
C LYS A 86 23.71 22.15 22.17
N ILE A 87 22.74 22.76 22.82
CA ILE A 87 22.75 24.21 23.13
C ILE A 87 23.84 24.43 24.18
N GLU A 88 24.93 25.11 23.80
CA GLU A 88 25.81 25.84 24.74
C GLU A 88 26.64 26.90 23.98
N GLU A 89 26.25 28.16 24.20
CA GLU A 89 27.03 29.42 24.21
C GLU A 89 27.66 29.92 22.88
N THR A 90 27.57 31.21 22.51
CA THR A 90 27.75 32.42 23.32
C THR A 90 27.01 33.62 22.72
N GLU A 91 26.40 34.41 23.60
CA GLU A 91 25.98 35.81 23.43
C GLU A 91 27.21 36.71 23.14
N GLU A 92 27.10 37.75 22.31
CA GLU A 92 27.52 39.14 22.62
C GLU A 92 27.22 40.11 21.45
N GLU A 93 26.33 41.07 21.75
CA GLU A 93 26.18 42.47 21.27
C GLU A 93 26.14 42.78 19.75
N LEU A 94 25.25 43.67 19.26
CA LEU A 94 25.04 45.02 19.79
C LEU A 94 23.73 45.62 19.25
N GLU A 95 22.87 46.10 20.15
CA GLU A 95 21.99 47.23 19.85
C GLU A 95 22.85 48.50 19.80
N ALA A 96 22.87 49.16 18.64
CA ALA A 96 23.22 50.58 18.50
C ALA A 96 22.42 51.17 17.34
#